data_AF-A0A842PD45-F1
#
_entry.id   AF-A0A842PD45-F1
#
_cell.length_a   1.000
_cell.length_b   1.000
_cell.length_c   1.000
_cell.angle_alpha   90.00
_cell.angle_beta   90.00
_cell.angle_gamma   90.00
#
_symmetry.space_group_name_H-M   'P 1'
#
loop_
_entity.id
_entity.type
_entity.pdbx_description
1 polymer ?
#
loop_
_entity_poly.entity_id
_entity_poly.type
_entity_poly.pdbx_seq_one_letter_code
_entity_poly.pdbx_strand_id
1 'polypeptide(L)'
;MEIDKIEKVHSIGYRLKDAKVTVNQDFKYNVAGMKIEGTQGDTNNMPQWIGKILSENKVGTLNSPDMITQLKQALSKEKMVGEYQISTLDPHFYIKLKESMNELNNDDFDKVESMMLELFRMRRGKLVKIADSIKLNSELYNKLTVEENIFYKTIYENSVEFEKQIRGERNEHGSS
;
A
#
# COMPACT_ATOMS: atom_id res chain seq x y z
N MET A 1 11.02 13.53 -3.26
CA MET A 1 10.16 12.72 -2.36
C MET A 1 10.77 11.33 -2.21
N GLU A 2 10.84 10.78 -1.00
CA GLU A 2 11.49 9.48 -0.76
C GLU A 2 10.52 8.28 -0.84
N ILE A 3 9.57 8.30 -1.78
CA ILE A 3 8.53 7.26 -1.90
C ILE A 3 9.14 5.88 -2.18
N ASP A 4 10.11 5.78 -3.09
CA ASP A 4 10.76 4.50 -3.45
C ASP A 4 11.43 3.82 -2.25
N LYS A 5 12.10 4.59 -1.38
CA LYS A 5 12.74 4.04 -0.17
C LYS A 5 11.69 3.47 0.80
N ILE A 6 10.59 4.19 0.99
CA ILE A 6 9.53 3.77 1.91
C ILE A 6 8.78 2.57 1.35
N GLU A 7 8.46 2.57 0.05
CA GLU A 7 7.85 1.43 -0.63
C GLU A 7 8.71 0.18 -0.46
N LYS A 8 10.03 0.28 -0.66
CA LYS A 8 10.97 -0.83 -0.45
C LYS A 8 10.92 -1.36 0.98
N VAL A 9 11.04 -0.49 1.99
CA VAL A 9 10.98 -0.91 3.40
C VAL A 9 9.66 -1.59 3.73
N HIS A 10 8.54 -1.02 3.28
CA HIS A 10 7.22 -1.58 3.54
C HIS A 10 6.95 -2.88 2.78
N SER A 11 7.49 -3.05 1.56
CA SER A 11 7.42 -4.29 0.80
C SER A 11 8.19 -5.44 1.47
N ILE A 12 9.38 -5.15 2.00
CA ILE A 12 10.16 -6.10 2.80
C ILE A 12 9.36 -6.49 4.05
N GLY A 13 8.85 -5.50 4.78
CA GLY A 13 8.02 -5.73 5.96
C GLY A 13 6.77 -6.57 5.65
N TYR A 14 6.13 -6.36 4.50
CA TYR A 14 4.98 -7.16 4.07
C TYR A 14 5.35 -8.61 3.80
N ARG A 15 6.46 -8.87 3.09
CA ARG A 15 6.95 -10.22 2.77
C ARG A 15 7.39 -11.02 4.00
N LEU A 16 7.81 -10.34 5.06
CA LEU A 16 8.20 -10.95 6.33
C LEU A 16 7.01 -11.28 7.24
N LYS A 17 5.81 -10.73 6.98
CA LYS A 17 4.61 -11.08 7.75
C LYS A 17 4.21 -12.51 7.48
N ASP A 18 3.70 -13.17 8.52
CA ASP A 18 3.11 -14.49 8.39
C ASP A 18 1.85 -14.45 7.51
N ALA A 19 1.73 -15.46 6.67
CA ALA A 19 0.52 -15.80 5.95
C ALA A 19 0.21 -17.29 6.12
N LYS A 20 -1.08 -17.60 5.94
CA LYS A 20 -1.53 -18.99 5.93
C LYS A 20 -1.11 -19.64 4.63
N VAL A 21 -0.41 -20.77 4.74
CA VAL A 21 -0.01 -21.59 3.61
C VAL A 21 -0.56 -22.98 3.83
N THR A 22 -1.39 -23.44 2.89
CA THR A 22 -1.87 -24.81 2.88
C THR A 22 -0.86 -25.67 2.15
N VAL A 23 -0.37 -26.73 2.80
CA VAL A 23 0.65 -27.61 2.24
C VAL A 23 0.00 -28.62 1.30
N ASN A 24 0.45 -28.67 0.06
CA ASN A 24 -0.07 -29.58 -0.96
C ASN A 24 0.74 -30.88 -1.04
N GLN A 25 2.00 -30.86 -0.58
CA GLN A 25 2.90 -32.00 -0.56
C GLN A 25 3.85 -31.89 0.65
N ASP A 26 4.13 -33.04 1.28
CA ASP A 26 5.10 -33.12 2.38
C ASP A 26 6.44 -32.52 1.99
N PHE A 27 7.01 -31.69 2.87
CA PHE A 27 8.34 -31.14 2.67
C PHE A 27 9.09 -30.98 3.98
N LYS A 28 10.42 -31.04 3.89
CA LYS A 28 11.33 -30.79 5.01
C LYS A 28 12.61 -30.17 4.48
N TYR A 29 12.80 -28.89 4.78
CA TYR A 29 13.96 -28.12 4.35
C TYR A 29 14.72 -27.58 5.56
N ASN A 30 16.04 -27.45 5.39
CA ASN A 30 16.91 -26.75 6.31
C ASN A 30 17.75 -25.74 5.52
N VAL A 31 17.42 -24.46 5.66
CA VAL A 31 18.11 -23.38 4.94
C VAL A 31 18.71 -22.43 5.96
N ALA A 32 20.04 -22.29 5.96
CA ALA A 32 20.75 -21.41 6.90
C ALA A 32 20.38 -21.63 8.39
N GLY A 33 20.11 -22.87 8.78
CA GLY A 33 19.69 -23.23 10.15
C GLY A 33 18.19 -23.09 10.43
N MET A 34 17.43 -22.52 9.50
CA MET A 34 15.97 -22.50 9.57
C MET A 34 15.42 -23.85 9.10
N LYS A 35 14.84 -24.60 10.04
CA LYS A 35 14.10 -25.84 9.75
C LYS A 35 12.66 -25.48 9.44
N ILE A 36 12.21 -25.83 8.24
CA ILE A 36 10.83 -25.63 7.80
C ILE A 36 10.32 -26.97 7.32
N GLU A 37 9.22 -27.43 7.91
CA GLU A 37 8.56 -28.66 7.53
C GLU A 37 7.05 -28.42 7.41
N GLY A 38 6.41 -29.23 6.57
CA GLY A 38 4.98 -29.20 6.37
C GLY A 38 4.48 -30.57 5.95
N THR A 39 3.35 -30.96 6.50
CA THR A 39 2.63 -32.18 6.13
C THR A 39 1.50 -31.83 5.18
N GLN A 40 1.29 -32.64 4.16
CA GLN A 40 0.22 -32.48 3.20
C GLN A 40 -1.14 -32.34 3.90
N GLY A 41 -1.90 -31.32 3.51
CA GLY A 41 -3.20 -30.98 4.08
C GLY A 41 -3.15 -29.98 5.23
N ASP A 42 -1.99 -29.78 5.87
CA ASP A 42 -1.87 -28.84 6.98
C ASP A 42 -1.89 -27.39 6.50
N THR A 43 -2.43 -26.50 7.32
CA THR A 43 -2.34 -25.05 7.11
C THR A 43 -1.43 -24.46 8.17
N ASN A 44 -0.28 -23.97 7.74
CA ASN A 44 0.75 -23.42 8.62
C ASN A 44 0.85 -21.90 8.44
N ASN A 45 1.15 -21.19 9.51
CA ASN A 45 1.55 -19.79 9.44
C ASN A 45 3.06 -19.73 9.18
N MET A 46 3.44 -19.07 8.09
CA MET A 46 4.85 -18.85 7.75
C MET A 46 5.01 -17.52 7.00
N PRO A 47 6.21 -16.93 7.00
CA PRO A 47 6.50 -15.72 6.24
C PRO A 47 6.02 -15.82 4.79
N GLN A 48 5.40 -14.75 4.29
CA GLN A 48 4.85 -14.71 2.92
C GLN A 48 5.86 -15.09 1.85
N TRP A 49 7.12 -14.68 2.00
CA TRP A 49 8.16 -15.05 1.03
C TRP A 49 8.38 -16.57 0.96
N ILE A 50 8.25 -17.31 2.06
CA ILE A 50 8.31 -18.78 2.08
C ILE A 50 7.08 -19.34 1.38
N GLY A 51 5.90 -18.85 1.76
CA GLY A 51 4.64 -19.29 1.15
C GLY A 51 4.62 -19.10 -0.37
N LYS A 52 5.18 -17.99 -0.86
CA LYS A 52 5.31 -17.70 -2.29
C LYS A 52 6.18 -18.73 -3.00
N ILE A 53 7.37 -19.02 -2.46
CA ILE A 53 8.27 -20.04 -3.02
C ILE A 53 7.58 -21.40 -3.05
N LEU A 54 6.90 -21.80 -1.98
CA LEU A 54 6.15 -23.07 -1.94
C LEU A 54 5.02 -23.11 -2.98
N SER A 55 4.34 -21.99 -3.20
CA SER A 55 3.26 -21.85 -4.18
C SER A 55 3.77 -21.94 -5.62
N GLU A 56 4.85 -21.21 -5.95
CA GLU A 56 5.49 -21.25 -7.27
C GLU A 56 5.98 -22.66 -7.63
N ASN A 57 6.40 -23.44 -6.63
CA ASN A 57 6.86 -24.82 -6.80
C ASN A 57 5.75 -25.87 -6.63
N LYS A 58 4.48 -25.44 -6.48
CA LYS A 58 3.30 -26.32 -6.30
C LYS A 58 3.34 -27.20 -5.04
N VAL A 59 4.22 -26.88 -4.09
CA VAL A 59 4.38 -27.60 -2.80
C VAL A 59 3.36 -27.11 -1.76
N GLY A 60 2.86 -25.89 -1.91
CA GLY A 60 1.80 -25.33 -1.09
C GLY A 60 0.92 -24.36 -1.87
N THR A 61 -0.08 -23.82 -1.20
CA THR A 61 -0.96 -22.77 -1.70
C THR A 61 -0.93 -21.62 -0.70
N LEU A 62 -0.43 -20.47 -1.13
CA LEU A 62 -0.43 -19.25 -0.32
C LEU A 62 -1.85 -18.67 -0.27
N ASN A 63 -2.39 -18.48 0.92
CA ASN A 63 -3.67 -17.78 1.10
C ASN A 63 -3.42 -16.26 1.03
N SER A 64 -3.33 -15.74 -0.19
CA SER A 64 -3.21 -14.32 -0.45
C SER A 64 -4.59 -13.66 -0.59
N PRO A 65 -4.77 -12.42 -0.11
CA PRO A 65 -5.99 -11.67 -0.36
C PRO A 65 -6.25 -11.48 -1.87
N ASP A 66 -7.50 -11.59 -2.32
CA ASP A 66 -7.88 -11.25 -3.69
C ASP A 66 -7.81 -9.73 -3.88
N MET A 67 -6.68 -9.26 -4.41
CA MET A 67 -6.41 -7.84 -4.61
C MET A 67 -7.21 -7.23 -5.76
N ILE A 68 -7.65 -8.03 -6.74
CA ILE A 68 -8.49 -7.55 -7.84
C ILE A 68 -9.87 -7.20 -7.30
N THR A 69 -10.45 -8.08 -6.48
CA THR A 69 -11.72 -7.79 -5.81
C THR A 69 -11.60 -6.60 -4.87
N GLN A 70 -10.52 -6.49 -4.11
CA GLN A 70 -10.29 -5.31 -3.25
C GLN A 70 -10.15 -4.01 -4.06
N LEU A 71 -9.49 -4.04 -5.22
CA LEU A 71 -9.41 -2.88 -6.11
C LEU A 71 -10.77 -2.46 -6.64
N LYS A 72 -11.62 -3.40 -7.06
CA LYS A 72 -13.00 -3.12 -7.46
C LYS A 72 -13.80 -2.47 -6.33
N GLN A 73 -13.66 -3.00 -5.11
CA GLN A 73 -14.34 -2.45 -3.93
C GLN A 73 -13.82 -1.06 -3.56
N ALA A 74 -12.50 -0.84 -3.62
CA ALA A 74 -11.86 0.45 -3.38
C ALA A 74 -12.36 1.50 -4.38
N LEU A 75 -12.39 1.18 -5.68
CA LEU A 75 -12.94 2.05 -6.72
C LEU A 75 -14.40 2.41 -6.46
N SER A 76 -15.25 1.42 -6.18
CA SER A 76 -16.66 1.66 -5.89
C SER A 76 -16.85 2.57 -4.67
N LYS A 77 -16.11 2.32 -3.58
CA LYS A 77 -16.15 3.18 -2.38
C LYS A 77 -15.67 4.59 -2.67
N GLU A 78 -14.59 4.75 -3.45
CA GLU A 78 -14.03 6.05 -3.80
C GLU A 78 -14.97 6.88 -4.69
N LYS A 79 -15.75 6.22 -5.55
CA LYS A 79 -16.81 6.84 -6.37
C LYS A 79 -18.01 7.30 -5.53
N MET A 80 -18.28 6.65 -4.41
CA MET A 80 -19.40 6.98 -3.52
C MET A 80 -19.08 8.09 -2.52
N VAL A 81 -17.81 8.28 -2.16
CA VAL A 81 -17.41 9.36 -1.23
C VAL A 81 -17.26 10.69 -1.96
N GLY A 82 -17.70 11.76 -1.32
CA GLY A 82 -17.70 13.11 -1.88
C GLY A 82 -16.31 13.65 -2.21
N GLU A 83 -16.28 14.82 -2.87
CA GLU A 83 -15.06 15.45 -3.37
C GLU A 83 -14.04 15.81 -2.27
N TYR A 84 -14.51 16.11 -1.05
CA TYR A 84 -13.68 16.47 0.11
C TYR A 84 -13.50 15.30 1.09
N GLN A 85 -13.87 14.08 0.68
CA GLN A 85 -13.76 12.88 1.50
C GLN A 85 -13.02 11.79 0.75
N ILE A 86 -12.16 11.07 1.45
CA ILE A 86 -11.38 9.97 0.90
C ILE A 86 -11.81 8.67 1.55
N SER A 87 -11.97 7.62 0.75
CA SER A 87 -12.30 6.30 1.28
C SER A 87 -11.10 5.71 2.02
N THR A 88 -11.33 4.83 2.98
CA THR A 88 -10.26 4.11 3.68
C THR A 88 -9.63 3.06 2.77
N LEU A 89 -8.31 3.14 2.58
CA LEU A 89 -7.52 2.05 2.01
C LEU A 89 -6.63 1.42 3.07
N ASP A 90 -6.32 0.13 2.87
CA ASP A 90 -5.27 -0.55 3.64
C ASP A 90 -3.93 0.16 3.45
N PRO A 91 -3.12 0.36 4.51
CA PRO A 91 -1.85 1.08 4.41
C PRO A 91 -0.88 0.51 3.36
N HIS A 92 -0.94 -0.80 3.11
CA HIS A 92 -0.10 -1.53 2.17
C HIS A 92 -0.85 -1.90 0.86
N PHE A 93 -1.98 -1.25 0.57
CA PHE A 93 -2.86 -1.59 -0.55
C PHE A 93 -2.11 -1.64 -1.89
N TYR A 94 -1.36 -0.59 -2.25
CA TYR A 94 -0.63 -0.55 -3.54
C TYR A 94 0.51 -1.57 -3.59
N ILE A 95 1.21 -1.80 -2.47
CA ILE A 95 2.26 -2.83 -2.37
C ILE A 95 1.68 -4.22 -2.66
N LYS A 96 0.57 -4.56 -1.99
CA LYS A 96 -0.14 -5.83 -2.18
C LYS A 96 -0.64 -5.99 -3.61
N LEU A 97 -1.23 -4.92 -4.17
CA LEU A 97 -1.77 -4.93 -5.52
C LEU A 97 -0.67 -5.16 -6.57
N LYS A 98 0.46 -4.44 -6.47
CA LYS A 98 1.62 -4.64 -7.35
C LYS A 98 2.15 -6.07 -7.28
N GLU A 99 2.20 -6.65 -6.07
CA GLU A 99 2.64 -8.03 -5.90
C GLU A 99 1.71 -9.02 -6.60
N SER A 100 0.39 -8.87 -6.46
CA SER A 100 -0.59 -9.71 -7.17
C SER A 100 -0.58 -9.50 -8.68
N MET A 101 -0.31 -8.28 -9.16
CA MET A 101 -0.24 -7.98 -10.59
C MET A 101 0.92 -8.71 -11.30
N ASN A 102 2.01 -9.01 -10.59
CA ASN A 102 3.15 -9.75 -11.16
C ASN A 102 2.81 -11.20 -11.56
N GLU A 103 1.68 -11.73 -11.11
CA GLU A 103 1.24 -13.10 -11.37
C GLU A 103 0.19 -13.17 -12.51
N LEU A 104 -0.21 -12.01 -13.06
CA LEU A 104 -1.20 -11.91 -14.11
C LEU A 104 -0.60 -12.11 -15.50
N ASN A 105 -1.43 -12.59 -16.44
CA ASN A 105 -1.13 -12.50 -17.86
C ASN A 105 -1.25 -11.03 -18.34
N ASN A 106 -0.72 -10.72 -19.52
CA ASN A 106 -0.71 -9.35 -20.06
C ASN A 106 -2.11 -8.72 -20.16
N ASP A 107 -3.11 -9.46 -20.64
CA ASP A 107 -4.47 -8.92 -20.84
C ASP A 107 -5.13 -8.56 -19.50
N ASP A 108 -4.93 -9.37 -18.47
CA ASP A 108 -5.45 -9.11 -17.13
C ASP A 108 -4.64 -8.04 -16.39
N PHE A 109 -3.32 -8.01 -16.63
CA PHE A 109 -2.46 -6.94 -16.13
C PHE A 109 -2.93 -5.57 -16.61
N ASP A 110 -3.14 -5.40 -17.92
CA ASP A 110 -3.56 -4.11 -18.51
C ASP A 110 -4.91 -3.63 -17.96
N LYS A 111 -5.86 -4.56 -17.76
CA LYS A 111 -7.17 -4.26 -17.16
C LYS A 111 -7.03 -3.79 -15.72
N VAL A 112 -6.26 -4.52 -14.91
CA VAL A 112 -6.04 -4.20 -13.50
C VAL A 112 -5.25 -2.90 -13.35
N GLU A 113 -4.26 -2.66 -14.21
CA GLU A 113 -3.50 -1.42 -14.24
C GLU A 113 -4.41 -0.21 -14.56
N SER A 114 -5.27 -0.33 -15.57
CA SER A 114 -6.23 0.72 -15.92
C SER A 114 -7.12 1.10 -14.74
N MET A 115 -7.64 0.11 -14.02
CA MET A 115 -8.44 0.31 -12.80
C MET A 115 -7.63 0.93 -11.66
N MET A 116 -6.38 0.49 -11.46
CA MET A 116 -5.47 1.07 -10.47
C MET A 116 -5.22 2.56 -10.76
N LEU A 117 -4.97 2.90 -12.03
CA LEU A 117 -4.74 4.27 -12.47
C LEU A 117 -5.99 5.14 -12.38
N GLU A 118 -7.18 4.57 -12.54
CA GLU A 118 -8.45 5.26 -12.28
C GLU A 118 -8.56 5.62 -10.79
N LEU A 119 -8.36 4.65 -9.88
CA LEU A 119 -8.40 4.87 -8.44
C LEU A 119 -7.39 5.94 -8.01
N PHE A 120 -6.16 5.80 -8.51
CA PHE A 120 -5.08 6.75 -8.26
C PHE A 120 -5.46 8.16 -8.70
N ARG A 121 -6.01 8.33 -9.90
CA ARG A 121 -6.41 9.65 -10.42
C ARG A 121 -7.46 10.32 -9.54
N MET A 122 -8.49 9.56 -9.13
CA MET A 122 -9.53 10.05 -8.25
C MET A 122 -8.96 10.49 -6.90
N ARG A 123 -8.19 9.60 -6.25
CA ARG A 123 -7.63 9.85 -4.92
C ARG A 123 -6.63 10.99 -4.93
N ARG A 124 -5.74 11.06 -5.92
CA ARG A 124 -4.78 12.15 -6.09
C ARG A 124 -5.47 13.52 -6.12
N GLY A 125 -6.56 13.65 -6.88
CA GLY A 125 -7.30 14.91 -6.97
C GLY A 125 -7.86 15.37 -5.61
N LYS A 126 -8.37 14.42 -4.81
CA LYS A 126 -8.89 14.70 -3.46
C LYS A 126 -7.77 14.99 -2.47
N LEU A 127 -6.69 14.21 -2.50
CA LEU A 127 -5.52 14.40 -1.64
C LEU A 127 -4.94 15.80 -1.79
N VAL A 128 -4.78 16.30 -3.03
CA VAL A 128 -4.31 17.67 -3.30
C VAL A 128 -5.21 18.71 -2.63
N LYS A 129 -6.53 18.59 -2.79
CA LYS A 129 -7.49 19.55 -2.21
C LYS A 129 -7.47 19.54 -0.69
N ILE A 130 -7.45 18.36 -0.08
CA ILE A 130 -7.49 18.23 1.39
C ILE A 130 -6.15 18.67 1.99
N ALA A 131 -5.02 18.27 1.38
CA ALA A 131 -3.68 18.61 1.85
C ALA A 131 -3.36 20.10 1.76
N ASP A 132 -4.00 20.85 0.87
CA ASP A 132 -3.83 22.30 0.81
C ASP A 132 -4.45 23.02 2.02
N SER A 133 -5.49 22.45 2.62
CA SER A 133 -6.27 23.09 3.68
C SER A 133 -6.01 22.53 5.09
N ILE A 134 -5.67 21.25 5.21
CA ILE A 134 -5.68 20.54 6.49
C ILE A 134 -4.36 19.81 6.72
N LYS A 135 -3.75 20.01 7.89
CA LYS A 135 -2.59 19.21 8.32
C LYS A 135 -3.00 17.75 8.51
N LEU A 136 -2.15 16.82 8.09
CA LEU A 136 -2.38 15.39 8.28
C LEU A 136 -2.61 15.07 9.77
N ASN A 137 -3.78 14.53 10.08
CA ASN A 137 -4.18 14.10 11.41
C ASN A 137 -4.32 12.56 11.46
N SER A 138 -4.51 12.00 12.65
CA SER A 138 -4.59 10.54 12.83
C SER A 138 -5.76 9.89 12.07
N GLU A 139 -6.88 10.59 11.93
CA GLU A 139 -8.04 10.07 11.20
C GLU A 139 -7.72 9.93 9.71
N LEU A 140 -7.14 10.97 9.10
CA LEU A 140 -6.71 10.94 7.70
C LEU A 140 -5.58 9.94 7.49
N TYR A 141 -4.57 9.93 8.36
CA TYR A 141 -3.42 9.01 8.27
C TYR A 141 -3.86 7.54 8.13
N ASN A 142 -4.89 7.15 8.89
CA ASN A 142 -5.43 5.78 8.90
C ASN A 142 -6.30 5.43 7.67
N LYS A 143 -6.62 6.41 6.81
CA LYS A 143 -7.38 6.21 5.55
C LYS A 143 -6.47 6.11 4.33
N LEU A 144 -5.19 6.45 4.47
CA LEU A 144 -4.24 6.59 3.38
C LEU A 144 -3.26 5.42 3.33
N THR A 145 -2.80 5.10 2.11
CA THR A 145 -1.66 4.21 1.95
C THR A 145 -0.36 4.86 2.41
N VAL A 146 0.70 4.08 2.52
CA VAL A 146 2.03 4.58 2.91
C VAL A 146 2.57 5.59 1.89
N GLU A 147 2.32 5.37 0.61
CA GLU A 147 2.69 6.27 -0.49
C GLU A 147 1.89 7.58 -0.43
N GLU A 148 0.58 7.47 -0.18
CA GLU A 148 -0.32 8.62 -0.10
C GLU A 148 -0.03 9.52 1.10
N ASN A 149 0.37 8.95 2.24
CA ASN A 149 0.76 9.72 3.41
C ASN A 149 1.97 10.63 3.11
N ILE A 150 2.96 10.13 2.36
CA ILE A 150 4.14 10.91 1.95
C ILE A 150 3.73 12.00 0.97
N PHE A 151 2.90 11.65 -0.02
CA PHE A 151 2.37 12.60 -1.01
C PHE A 151 1.59 13.73 -0.35
N TYR A 152 0.67 13.40 0.55
CA TYR A 152 -0.12 14.35 1.32
C TYR A 152 0.78 15.30 2.12
N LYS A 153 1.73 14.75 2.88
CA LYS A 153 2.64 15.54 3.72
C LYS A 153 3.45 16.54 2.88
N THR A 154 3.95 16.09 1.73
CA THR A 154 4.73 16.93 0.81
C THR A 154 3.89 18.11 0.30
N ILE A 155 2.63 17.88 -0.08
CA ILE A 155 1.75 18.97 -0.54
C ILE A 155 1.51 19.96 0.58
N TYR A 156 1.11 19.49 1.77
CA TYR A 156 0.82 20.37 2.90
C TYR A 156 2.03 21.22 3.30
N GLU A 157 3.22 20.60 3.38
CA GLU A 157 4.46 21.32 3.73
C GLU A 157 4.80 22.39 2.69
N ASN A 158 4.67 22.07 1.40
CA ASN A 158 4.89 23.03 0.32
C ASN A 158 3.84 24.16 0.34
N SER A 159 2.57 23.87 0.60
CA SER A 159 1.51 24.89 0.71
C SER A 159 1.78 25.85 1.87
N VAL A 160 2.19 25.32 3.04
CA VAL A 160 2.57 26.14 4.19
C VAL A 160 3.82 26.98 3.92
N GLU A 161 4.82 26.41 3.26
CA GLU A 161 6.02 27.16 2.88
C GLU A 161 5.68 28.30 1.91
N PHE A 162 4.88 28.01 0.89
CA PHE A 162 4.41 29.01 -0.07
C PHE A 162 3.63 30.13 0.63
N GLU A 163 2.70 29.80 1.53
CA GLU A 163 1.95 30.80 2.29
C GLU A 163 2.87 31.70 3.13
N LYS A 164 3.89 31.13 3.78
CA LYS A 164 4.88 31.90 4.55
C LYS A 164 5.65 32.89 3.67
N GLN A 165 6.07 32.46 2.48
CA GLN A 165 6.77 33.33 1.53
C GLN A 165 5.89 34.52 1.09
N ILE A 166 4.58 34.31 0.90
CA ILE A 166 3.65 35.38 0.54
C ILE A 166 3.39 36.34 1.71
N ARG A 167 3.22 35.81 2.93
CA ARG A 167 2.99 36.64 4.13
C ARG A 167 4.21 37.45 4.55
N GLY A 168 5.41 37.02 4.17
CA GLY A 168 6.68 37.52 4.70
C GLY A 168 6.93 37.05 6.13
N GLU A 169 8.19 37.03 6.57
CA GLU A 169 8.50 36.91 7.98
C GLU A 169 8.02 38.19 8.69
N ARG A 170 7.28 38.06 9.80
CA ARG A 170 7.03 39.19 10.69
C ARG A 170 8.37 39.64 11.30
N ASN A 171 9.15 40.39 10.55
CA ASN A 171 10.34 41.04 11.06
C ASN A 171 9.91 42.39 11.67
N GLU A 172 9.85 42.40 13.01
CA GLU A 172 10.46 43.44 13.84
C GLU A 172 10.20 44.91 13.46
N HIS A 173 8.95 45.30 13.23
CA HIS A 173 8.54 46.73 13.21
C HIS A 173 7.61 47.03 14.39
N GLY A 174 8.10 46.72 15.59
CA GLY A 174 7.41 46.98 16.85
C GLY A 174 8.40 47.39 17.94
N SER A 175 9.26 48.36 17.66
CA SER A 175 10.02 49.12 18.67
C SER A 175 10.48 50.43 18.02
N SER A 176 9.56 51.39 17.98
CA SER A 176 9.85 52.82 17.83
C SER A 176 9.12 53.57 18.92
#